data_AF-A0A536SN96-F1
#
_entry.id   AF-A0A536SN96-F1
#
_cell.length_a   1.000
_cell.length_b   1.000
_cell.length_c   1.000
_cell.angle_alpha   90.00
_cell.angle_beta   90.00
_cell.angle_gamma   90.00
#
_symmetry.space_group_name_H-M   'P 1'
#
loop_
_entity.id
_entity.type
_entity.pdbx_description
1 polymer ?
#
loop_
_entity_poly.entity_id
_entity_poly.type
_entity_poly.pdbx_seq_one_letter_code
_entity_poly.pdbx_strand_id
1 'polypeptide(L)'
;MRARGASDPAPRALLRRPRKQRLTLHLQVVSRAVRVPTPTQIRRWARAALGKRGEVTVRIVGAAEARILNRRYRGRDSATNVLSFPYSFARGMVHGDIVLCAPVIAREALAQGKTLEAHFAHLTVHGLLHLRGHDHARRRDAARMEALEKKLLAKLGYPDPYASTPG
;
A
#
# COMPACT_ATOMS: atom_id res chain seq x y z
N MET A 1 -20.49 -47.39 51.99
CA MET A 1 -21.48 -46.57 51.24
C MET A 1 -20.85 -45.21 50.98
N ARG A 2 -20.48 -44.89 49.73
CA ARG A 2 -21.20 -43.98 48.79
C ARG A 2 -21.35 -42.56 49.39
N ALA A 3 -20.94 -41.45 48.77
CA ALA A 3 -20.61 -41.18 47.37
C ALA A 3 -19.66 -39.96 47.22
N ARG A 4 -18.93 -39.96 46.11
CA ARG A 4 -18.18 -38.84 45.53
C ARG A 4 -19.14 -37.90 44.78
N GLY A 5 -18.75 -36.64 44.61
CA GLY A 5 -19.27 -35.71 43.58
C GLY A 5 -19.60 -34.34 44.16
N ALA A 6 -19.28 -33.21 43.54
CA ALA A 6 -18.59 -32.93 42.29
C ALA A 6 -18.05 -31.49 42.42
N SER A 7 -16.79 -31.27 42.02
CA SER A 7 -16.21 -29.94 41.91
C SER A 7 -16.81 -29.23 40.70
N ASP A 8 -17.36 -28.05 40.93
CA ASP A 8 -17.95 -27.16 39.94
C ASP A 8 -16.87 -26.77 38.89
N PRO A 9 -17.08 -27.01 37.58
CA PRO A 9 -16.07 -26.64 36.59
C PRO A 9 -16.09 -25.11 36.40
N ALA A 10 -14.94 -24.49 36.66
CA ALA A 10 -14.69 -23.09 36.36
C ALA A 10 -15.11 -22.75 34.91
N PRO A 11 -15.63 -21.53 34.66
CA PRO A 11 -16.13 -21.13 33.35
C PRO A 11 -15.01 -21.24 32.32
N ARG A 12 -15.25 -22.11 31.33
CA ARG A 12 -14.38 -22.35 30.18
C ARG A 12 -14.15 -21.01 29.48
N ALA A 13 -12.99 -20.41 29.71
CA ALA A 13 -12.57 -19.21 29.01
C ALA A 13 -12.77 -19.46 27.51
N LEU A 14 -13.70 -18.72 26.90
CA LEU A 14 -13.89 -18.66 25.45
C LEU A 14 -12.52 -18.36 24.86
N LEU A 15 -11.86 -19.40 24.33
CA LEU A 15 -10.65 -19.27 23.54
C LEU A 15 -10.97 -18.30 22.42
N ARG A 16 -10.59 -17.02 22.59
CA ARG A 16 -10.61 -16.04 21.50
C ARG A 16 -9.72 -16.63 20.43
N ARG A 17 -10.34 -17.25 19.42
CA ARG A 17 -9.65 -17.64 18.18
C ARG A 17 -8.77 -16.45 17.80
N PRO A 18 -7.45 -16.63 17.59
CA PRO A 18 -6.61 -15.51 17.21
C PRO A 18 -7.25 -14.88 15.98
N ARG A 19 -7.67 -13.60 16.07
CA ARG A 19 -8.21 -12.87 14.93
C ARG A 19 -7.19 -13.00 13.83
N LYS A 20 -7.47 -13.80 12.80
CA LYS A 20 -6.55 -14.06 11.67
C LYS A 20 -6.11 -12.68 11.18
N GLN A 21 -4.85 -12.32 11.46
CA GLN A 21 -4.27 -11.07 11.02
C GLN A 21 -4.16 -11.18 9.50
N ARG A 22 -5.16 -10.63 8.79
CA ARG A 22 -5.27 -10.71 7.34
C ARG A 22 -5.17 -9.32 6.77
N LEU A 23 -4.28 -9.17 5.80
CA LEU A 23 -4.31 -8.08 4.84
C LEU A 23 -5.45 -8.37 3.86
N THR A 24 -6.51 -7.59 3.95
CA THR A 24 -7.56 -7.49 2.94
C THR A 24 -7.12 -6.45 1.93
N LEU A 25 -7.14 -6.81 0.65
CA LEU A 25 -6.71 -5.95 -0.45
C LEU A 25 -7.76 -6.03 -1.54
N HIS A 26 -8.33 -4.88 -1.89
CA HIS A 26 -9.23 -4.71 -3.02
C HIS A 26 -8.46 -4.06 -4.16
N LEU A 27 -8.41 -4.70 -5.33
CA LEU A 27 -7.84 -4.11 -6.53
C LEU A 27 -8.97 -3.68 -7.45
N GLN A 28 -9.00 -2.41 -7.82
CA GLN A 28 -9.92 -1.86 -8.81
C GLN A 28 -9.13 -1.34 -9.99
N VAL A 29 -9.38 -1.87 -11.18
CA VAL A 29 -8.71 -1.43 -12.42
C VAL A 29 -9.74 -0.80 -13.34
N VAL A 30 -9.59 0.49 -13.58
CA VAL A 30 -10.46 1.26 -14.50
C VAL A 30 -9.68 1.70 -15.74
N SER A 31 -8.39 1.98 -15.60
CA SER A 31 -7.55 2.35 -16.72
C SER A 31 -7.30 1.19 -17.68
N ARG A 32 -7.33 1.50 -18.98
CA ARG A 32 -6.90 0.61 -20.08
C ARG A 32 -5.71 1.17 -20.86
N ALA A 33 -5.11 2.27 -20.38
CA ALA A 33 -4.10 3.01 -21.14
C ALA A 33 -2.78 2.25 -21.31
N VAL A 34 -2.41 1.41 -20.35
CA VAL A 34 -1.15 0.64 -20.33
C VAL A 34 -1.35 -0.70 -19.64
N ARG A 35 -0.36 -1.60 -19.75
CA ARG A 35 -0.32 -2.82 -18.93
C ARG A 35 -0.24 -2.45 -17.45
N VAL A 36 -1.21 -2.92 -16.68
CA VAL A 36 -1.27 -2.69 -15.23
C VAL A 36 -0.81 -3.93 -14.46
N PRO A 37 -0.37 -3.78 -13.19
CA PRO A 37 0.04 -4.91 -12.38
C PRO A 37 -1.11 -5.88 -12.07
N THR A 38 -0.75 -7.15 -11.94
CA THR A 38 -1.67 -8.23 -11.54
C THR A 38 -2.08 -8.12 -10.07
N PRO A 39 -3.20 -8.71 -9.65
CA PRO A 39 -3.56 -8.83 -8.24
C PRO A 39 -2.46 -9.45 -7.36
N THR A 40 -1.70 -10.40 -7.92
CA THR A 40 -0.58 -11.05 -7.22
C THR A 40 0.57 -10.08 -6.96
N GLN A 41 0.94 -9.26 -7.95
CA GLN A 41 1.95 -8.22 -7.80
C GLN A 41 1.54 -7.18 -6.75
N ILE A 42 0.33 -6.63 -6.85
CA ILE A 42 -0.18 -5.65 -5.87
C ILE A 42 -0.19 -6.24 -4.45
N ARG A 43 -0.64 -7.50 -4.29
CA ARG A 43 -0.65 -8.18 -3.00
C ARG A 43 0.76 -8.39 -2.44
N ARG A 44 1.72 -8.71 -3.30
CA ARG A 44 3.13 -8.86 -2.90
C ARG A 44 3.70 -7.54 -2.39
N TRP A 45 3.49 -6.44 -3.11
CA TRP A 45 3.95 -5.11 -2.71
C TRP A 45 3.25 -4.61 -1.44
N ALA A 46 1.93 -4.81 -1.33
CA ALA A 46 1.17 -4.42 -0.16
C ALA A 46 1.60 -5.17 1.11
N ARG A 47 1.92 -6.47 1.01
CA ARG A 47 2.48 -7.23 2.13
C ARG A 47 3.85 -6.70 2.57
N ALA A 48 4.69 -6.27 1.63
CA ALA A 48 5.98 -5.69 1.96
C ALA A 48 5.83 -4.35 2.70
N ALA A 49 4.91 -3.48 2.25
CA ALA A 49 4.70 -2.17 2.85
C ALA A 49 3.92 -2.22 4.18
N LEU A 50 2.87 -3.05 4.28
CA LEU A 50 1.91 -3.06 5.40
C LEU A 50 2.06 -4.25 6.35
N GLY A 51 2.79 -5.30 5.95
CA GLY A 51 2.81 -6.56 6.69
C GLY A 51 1.51 -7.36 6.54
N LYS A 52 1.02 -7.94 7.64
CA LYS A 52 -0.12 -8.87 7.65
C LYS A 52 -1.45 -8.24 8.07
N ARG A 53 -1.50 -6.93 8.36
CA ARG A 53 -2.66 -6.28 8.96
C ARG A 53 -3.06 -5.02 8.21
N GLY A 54 -4.23 -5.06 7.59
CA GLY A 54 -4.82 -3.88 6.97
C GLY A 54 -5.98 -4.24 6.05
N GLU A 55 -6.75 -3.24 5.70
CA GLU A 55 -7.81 -3.30 4.70
C GLU A 55 -7.66 -2.08 3.80
N VAL A 56 -7.19 -2.33 2.59
CA VAL A 56 -6.83 -1.24 1.67
C VAL A 56 -7.38 -1.49 0.28
N THR A 57 -7.75 -0.41 -0.40
CA THR A 57 -8.04 -0.44 -1.84
C THR A 57 -6.86 0.13 -2.61
N VAL A 58 -6.46 -0.57 -3.67
CA VAL A 58 -5.58 -0.03 -4.69
C VAL A 58 -6.43 0.17 -5.94
N ARG A 59 -6.58 1.41 -6.38
CA ARG A 59 -7.38 1.78 -7.55
C ARG A 59 -6.47 2.31 -8.64
N ILE A 60 -6.54 1.73 -9.84
CA ILE A 60 -5.73 2.12 -10.99
C ILE A 60 -6.62 2.82 -12.02
N VAL A 61 -6.37 4.10 -12.25
CA VAL A 61 -7.24 5.01 -13.00
C VAL A 61 -6.53 5.67 -14.18
N GLY A 62 -7.32 6.31 -15.05
CA GLY A 62 -6.82 7.18 -16.11
C GLY A 62 -6.54 8.62 -15.64
N ALA A 63 -5.97 9.43 -16.52
CA ALA A 63 -5.57 10.80 -16.21
C ALA A 63 -6.74 11.73 -15.82
N ALA A 64 -7.92 11.57 -16.45
CA ALA A 64 -9.09 12.40 -16.15
C ALA A 64 -9.55 12.25 -14.70
N GLU A 65 -9.73 11.01 -14.24
CA GLU A 65 -10.12 10.72 -12.85
C GLU A 65 -9.02 11.15 -11.87
N ALA A 66 -7.75 10.87 -12.17
CA ALA A 66 -6.64 11.31 -11.33
C ALA A 66 -6.60 12.84 -11.17
N ARG A 67 -6.86 13.60 -12.25
CA ARG A 67 -6.93 15.07 -12.22
C ARG A 67 -8.11 15.57 -11.38
N ILE A 68 -9.29 14.95 -11.53
CA ILE A 68 -10.47 15.28 -10.72
C ILE A 68 -10.19 15.08 -9.23
N LEU A 69 -9.62 13.93 -8.87
CA LEU A 69 -9.28 13.62 -7.48
C LEU A 69 -8.18 14.56 -6.94
N ASN A 70 -7.14 14.84 -7.72
CA ASN A 70 -6.07 15.74 -7.30
C ASN A 70 -6.60 17.18 -7.11
N ARG A 71 -7.49 17.66 -7.99
CA ARG A 71 -8.15 18.95 -7.82
C ARG A 71 -8.99 18.97 -6.54
N ARG A 72 -9.84 17.96 -6.35
CA ARG A 72 -10.79 17.89 -5.22
C ARG A 72 -10.10 17.80 -3.86
N TYR A 73 -9.05 16.99 -3.74
CA TYR A 73 -8.45 16.66 -2.45
C TYR A 73 -7.11 17.37 -2.19
N ARG A 74 -6.46 17.94 -3.22
CA ARG A 74 -5.18 18.67 -3.09
C ARG A 74 -5.21 20.06 -3.70
N GLY A 75 -6.31 20.50 -4.31
CA GLY A 75 -6.43 21.81 -4.97
C GLY A 75 -5.58 21.94 -6.25
N ARG A 76 -5.06 20.82 -6.79
CA ARG A 76 -4.13 20.84 -7.93
C ARG A 76 -4.80 20.36 -9.20
N ASP A 77 -4.86 21.23 -10.20
CA ASP A 77 -5.52 20.94 -11.47
C ASP A 77 -4.63 20.18 -12.49
N SER A 78 -4.08 19.06 -12.06
CA SER A 78 -3.26 18.19 -12.90
C SER A 78 -3.39 16.74 -12.47
N ALA A 79 -3.16 15.79 -13.39
CA ALA A 79 -3.07 14.39 -13.03
C ALA A 79 -1.74 14.11 -12.31
N THR A 80 -1.79 13.52 -11.12
CA THR A 80 -0.62 13.03 -10.39
C THR A 80 -0.46 11.51 -10.53
N ASN A 81 0.72 10.98 -10.22
CA ASN A 81 1.03 9.56 -10.32
C ASN A 81 0.33 8.72 -9.23
N VAL A 82 0.32 9.20 -7.98
CA VAL A 82 -0.31 8.55 -6.83
C VAL A 82 -1.00 9.55 -5.90
N LEU A 83 -2.12 9.12 -5.32
CA LEU A 83 -2.81 9.77 -4.20
C LEU A 83 -3.06 8.73 -3.11
N SER A 84 -2.89 9.11 -1.85
CA SER A 84 -3.17 8.27 -0.68
C SER A 84 -4.24 8.89 0.21
N PHE A 85 -5.21 8.08 0.61
CA PHE A 85 -6.38 8.44 1.42
C PHE A 85 -6.43 7.59 2.69
N PRO A 86 -5.72 7.99 3.76
CA PRO A 86 -5.76 7.27 5.04
C PRO A 86 -7.10 7.47 5.73
N TYR A 87 -7.71 6.38 6.20
CA TYR A 87 -8.95 6.40 7.01
C TYR A 87 -8.64 6.25 8.49
N SER A 88 -7.82 5.26 8.83
CA SER A 88 -7.33 5.09 10.19
C SER A 88 -6.06 4.24 10.24
N PHE A 89 -5.24 4.49 11.25
CA PHE A 89 -4.14 3.63 11.63
C PHE A 89 -4.20 3.39 13.14
N ALA A 90 -4.79 2.27 13.55
CA ALA A 90 -5.00 1.96 14.96
C ALA A 90 -4.62 0.51 15.27
N ARG A 91 -3.94 0.28 16.40
CA ARG A 91 -3.52 -1.06 16.86
C ARG A 91 -2.72 -1.84 15.79
N GLY A 92 -1.98 -1.12 14.96
CA GLY A 92 -1.18 -1.68 13.86
C GLY A 92 -2.00 -2.19 12.68
N MET A 93 -3.25 -1.74 12.51
CA MET A 93 -4.09 -2.04 11.34
C MET A 93 -4.29 -0.77 10.51
N VAL A 94 -4.03 -0.89 9.22
CA VAL A 94 -4.08 0.22 8.25
C VAL A 94 -5.38 0.13 7.47
N HIS A 95 -6.13 1.23 7.44
CA HIS A 95 -7.32 1.38 6.60
C HIS A 95 -7.16 2.59 5.70
N GLY A 96 -7.38 2.42 4.40
CA GLY A 96 -7.31 3.52 3.45
C GLY A 96 -7.14 3.07 2.02
N ASP A 97 -7.20 4.03 1.12
CA ASP A 97 -7.14 3.78 -0.31
C ASP A 97 -5.95 4.47 -0.94
N ILE A 98 -5.39 3.87 -1.98
CA ILE A 98 -4.47 4.56 -2.90
C ILE A 98 -5.03 4.55 -4.31
N VAL A 99 -4.80 5.65 -5.01
CA VAL A 99 -5.17 5.82 -6.42
C VAL A 99 -3.91 6.02 -7.23
N LEU A 100 -3.69 5.15 -8.22
CA LEU A 100 -2.54 5.14 -9.13
C LEU A 100 -2.98 5.54 -10.54
N CYS A 101 -2.33 6.53 -11.13
CA CYS A 101 -2.65 7.00 -12.48
C CYS A 101 -1.77 6.31 -13.53
N ALA A 102 -2.30 5.28 -14.17
CA ALA A 102 -1.54 4.44 -15.10
C ALA A 102 -0.78 5.20 -16.22
N PRO A 103 -1.38 6.17 -16.95
CA PRO A 103 -0.67 6.89 -17.99
C PRO A 103 0.43 7.82 -17.46
N VAL A 104 0.24 8.42 -16.27
CA VAL A 104 1.27 9.26 -15.65
C VAL A 104 2.46 8.40 -15.21
N ILE A 105 2.18 7.27 -14.55
CA ILE A 105 3.19 6.30 -14.13
C ILE A 105 4.00 5.81 -15.32
N ALA A 106 3.34 5.49 -16.44
CA ALA A 106 4.03 5.01 -17.63
C ALA A 106 4.95 6.06 -18.26
N ARG A 107 4.48 7.32 -18.36
CA ARG A 107 5.30 8.42 -18.84
C ARG A 107 6.52 8.64 -17.96
N GLU A 108 6.35 8.63 -16.64
CA GLU A 108 7.46 8.78 -15.68
C GLU A 108 8.46 7.63 -15.75
N ALA A 109 7.96 6.39 -15.85
CA ALA A 109 8.81 5.22 -15.98
C ALA A 109 9.71 5.32 -17.21
N LEU A 110 9.12 5.69 -18.37
CA LEU A 110 9.86 5.92 -19.60
C LEU A 110 10.90 7.04 -19.45
N ALA A 111 10.49 8.21 -18.94
CA ALA A 111 11.36 9.36 -18.77
C ALA A 111 12.54 9.11 -17.82
N GLN A 112 12.39 8.17 -16.88
CA GLN A 112 13.41 7.82 -15.90
C GLN A 112 14.19 6.54 -16.26
N GLY A 113 13.93 5.93 -17.43
CA GLY A 113 14.55 4.67 -17.82
C GLY A 113 14.20 3.48 -16.90
N LYS A 114 13.06 3.55 -16.22
CA LYS A 114 12.56 2.49 -15.32
C LYS A 114 11.63 1.56 -16.08
N THR A 115 11.62 0.28 -15.70
CA THR A 115 10.55 -0.60 -16.15
C THR A 115 9.22 -0.13 -15.56
N LEU A 116 8.14 -0.28 -16.34
CA LEU A 116 6.79 0.09 -15.90
C LEU A 116 6.42 -0.61 -14.59
N GLU A 117 6.77 -1.90 -14.47
CA GLU A 117 6.53 -2.68 -13.27
C GLU A 117 7.27 -2.13 -12.05
N ALA A 118 8.56 -1.81 -12.19
CA ALA A 118 9.35 -1.27 -11.08
C ALA A 118 8.77 0.07 -10.59
N HIS A 119 8.33 0.93 -11.52
CA HIS A 119 7.72 2.22 -11.15
C HIS A 119 6.34 2.05 -10.49
N PHE A 120 5.52 1.10 -10.95
CA PHE A 120 4.29 0.71 -10.25
C PHE A 120 4.56 0.14 -8.85
N ALA A 121 5.58 -0.70 -8.71
CA ALA A 121 5.97 -1.26 -7.42
C ALA A 121 6.39 -0.14 -6.45
N HIS A 122 7.23 0.79 -6.91
CA HIS A 122 7.66 1.95 -6.14
C HIS A 122 6.46 2.77 -5.66
N LEU A 123 5.58 3.20 -6.57
CA LEU A 123 4.45 4.07 -6.21
C LEU A 123 3.39 3.36 -5.38
N THR A 124 3.22 2.05 -5.54
CA THR A 124 2.37 1.25 -4.64
C THR A 124 2.96 1.21 -3.23
N VAL A 125 4.27 0.92 -3.10
CA VAL A 125 4.93 0.91 -1.78
C VAL A 125 4.87 2.30 -1.14
N HIS A 126 5.22 3.34 -1.89
CA HIS A 126 5.16 4.74 -1.46
C HIS A 126 3.77 5.12 -0.95
N GLY A 127 2.74 4.88 -1.76
CA GLY A 127 1.36 5.22 -1.41
C GLY A 127 0.87 4.50 -0.15
N LEU A 128 1.24 3.22 0.02
CA LEU A 128 0.88 2.42 1.19
C LEU A 128 1.66 2.81 2.46
N LEU A 129 2.91 3.25 2.33
CA LEU A 129 3.67 3.81 3.45
C LEU A 129 3.03 5.11 3.96
N HIS A 130 2.47 5.93 3.07
CA HIS A 130 1.66 7.08 3.48
C HIS A 130 0.43 6.68 4.30
N LEU A 131 -0.24 5.57 3.96
CA LEU A 131 -1.36 5.07 4.77
C LEU A 131 -0.94 4.63 6.19
N ARG A 132 0.34 4.32 6.40
CA ARG A 132 0.91 4.00 7.72
C ARG A 132 1.32 5.25 8.52
N GLY A 133 1.09 6.45 8.00
CA GLY A 133 1.48 7.71 8.62
C GLY A 133 2.94 8.10 8.39
N HIS A 134 3.64 7.45 7.46
CA HIS A 134 4.91 8.01 6.97
C HIS A 134 4.59 9.25 6.11
N ASP A 135 5.39 10.30 6.27
CA ASP A 135 5.27 11.53 5.51
C ASP A 135 6.67 12.00 5.08
N HIS A 136 6.71 12.81 4.03
CA HIS A 136 7.92 13.38 3.47
C HIS A 136 7.93 14.91 3.49
N ALA A 137 7.02 15.54 4.26
CA ALA A 137 6.96 17.01 4.40
C ALA A 137 8.24 17.64 4.97
N ARG A 138 9.00 16.90 5.80
CA ARG A 138 10.27 17.36 6.38
C ARG A 138 11.42 16.51 5.86
N ARG A 139 12.59 17.11 5.61
CA ARG A 139 13.79 16.42 5.08
C ARG A 139 14.17 15.15 5.84
N ARG A 140 14.11 15.17 7.19
CA ARG A 140 14.43 14.00 8.02
C ARG A 140 13.41 12.87 7.90
N ASP A 141 12.14 13.20 7.63
CA ASP A 141 11.07 12.22 7.49
C ASP A 141 11.09 11.64 6.07
N ALA A 142 11.38 12.48 5.06
CA ALA A 142 11.67 12.06 3.70
C ALA A 142 12.82 11.04 3.65
N ALA A 143 13.99 11.36 4.22
CA ALA A 143 15.14 10.45 4.21
C ALA A 143 14.84 9.08 4.87
N ARG A 144 14.02 9.08 5.93
CA ARG A 144 13.58 7.84 6.59
C ARG A 144 12.63 7.02 5.70
N MET A 145 11.70 7.69 5.03
CA MET A 145 10.76 7.04 4.12
C MET A 145 11.48 6.50 2.87
N GLU A 146 12.37 7.28 2.27
CA GLU A 146 13.20 6.86 1.13
C GLU A 146 14.04 5.62 1.47
N ALA A 147 14.71 5.61 2.62
CA ALA A 147 15.49 4.46 3.07
C ALA A 147 14.61 3.19 3.23
N LEU A 148 13.38 3.35 3.71
CA LEU A 148 12.43 2.26 3.83
C LEU A 148 11.95 1.77 2.45
N GLU A 149 11.64 2.68 1.53
CA GLU A 149 11.27 2.35 0.15
C GLU A 149 12.36 1.55 -0.56
N LYS A 150 13.61 2.03 -0.50
CA LYS A 150 14.79 1.33 -1.05
C LYS A 150 14.89 -0.10 -0.50
N LYS A 151 14.83 -0.24 0.83
CA LYS A 151 14.90 -1.54 1.50
C LYS A 151 13.78 -2.48 1.08
N LEU A 152 12.55 -1.98 0.95
CA LEU A 152 11.41 -2.80 0.56
C LEU A 152 11.47 -3.21 -0.92
N LEU A 153 11.84 -2.29 -1.81
CA LEU A 153 11.98 -2.57 -3.24
C LEU A 153 13.12 -3.54 -3.54
N ALA A 154 14.27 -3.39 -2.88
CA ALA A 154 15.37 -4.34 -2.99
C ALA A 154 14.94 -5.76 -2.57
N LYS A 155 14.18 -5.91 -1.47
CA LYS A 155 13.61 -7.21 -1.05
C LYS A 155 12.58 -7.77 -2.05
N LEU A 156 11.94 -6.90 -2.81
CA LEU A 156 11.01 -7.28 -3.86
C LEU A 156 11.73 -7.57 -5.19
N GLY A 157 13.05 -7.38 -5.28
CA GLY A 157 13.84 -7.59 -6.49
C GLY A 157 13.78 -6.44 -7.49
N TYR A 158 13.42 -5.23 -7.05
CA TYR A 158 13.43 -4.03 -7.87
C TYR A 158 14.63 -3.14 -7.55
N PRO A 159 15.14 -2.37 -8.53
CA PRO A 159 16.25 -1.44 -8.33
C PRO A 159 15.89 -0.30 -7.36
N ASP A 160 16.90 0.42 -6.88
CA ASP A 160 16.72 1.65 -6.09
C ASP A 160 15.97 2.68 -6.94
N PRO A 161 14.77 3.13 -6.53
CA PRO A 161 13.98 4.07 -7.32
C PRO A 161 14.56 5.49 -7.35
N TYR A 162 15.58 5.77 -6.53
CA TYR A 162 16.27 7.06 -6.45
C TYR A 162 17.66 7.03 -7.07
N ALA A 163 18.12 5.87 -7.54
CA ALA A 163 19.35 5.80 -8.31
C ALA A 163 19.12 6.43 -9.68
N SER A 164 19.99 7.37 -10.06
CA SER A 164 20.10 7.79 -11.45
C SER A 164 20.58 6.59 -12.26
N THR A 165 19.83 6.19 -13.28
CA THR A 165 20.32 5.24 -14.28
C THR A 165 21.60 5.86 -14.87
N PRO A 166 22.77 5.19 -14.82
CA PRO A 166 23.90 5.63 -15.63
C PRO A 166 23.43 5.66 -17.08
N GLY A 167 23.62 6.80 -17.75
CA GLY A 167 23.28 6.99 -19.16
C GLY A 167 24.02 6.02 -20.07
#